data_AF-A0A3D4JJG6-F1
#
_entry.id   AF-A0A3D4JJG6-F1
#
_cell.length_a   1.000
_cell.length_b   1.000
_cell.length_c   1.000
_cell.angle_alpha   90.00
_cell.angle_beta   90.00
_cell.angle_gamma   90.00
#
_symmetry.space_group_name_H-M   'P 1'
#
loop_
_entity.id
_entity.type
_entity.pdbx_description
1 polymer ?
#
loop_
_entity_poly.entity_id
_entity_poly.type
_entity_poly.pdbx_seq_one_letter_code
_entity_poly.pdbx_strand_id
1 'polypeptide(L)'
;SWPEEAGKFLKESIDNISAYRYTDIAVIPTLRGEGYQETLINDLQFNILSLLETEGLTYHALLKRAEESFSEEIRQKADMQLYIDNELEQLFFKGLIYTLDE
;
A
#
# COMPACT_ATOMS: atom_id res chain seq x y z
N SER A 1 5.98 8.16 21.70
CA SER A 1 6.61 9.25 20.92
C SER A 1 6.78 8.76 19.48
N TRP A 2 6.75 9.66 18.48
CA TRP A 2 6.85 9.27 17.06
C TRP A 2 7.97 8.25 16.73
N PRO A 3 9.17 8.33 17.34
CA PRO A 3 10.20 7.31 17.13
C PRO A 3 9.84 5.89 17.64
N GLU A 4 9.05 5.79 18.71
CA GLU A 4 8.62 4.49 19.27
C GLU A 4 7.52 3.85 18.42
N GLU A 5 6.60 4.66 17.88
CA GLU A 5 5.54 4.22 16.97
C GLU A 5 6.15 3.77 15.64
N ALA A 6 7.07 4.55 15.06
CA ALA A 6 7.81 4.17 13.85
C ALA A 6 8.64 2.90 14.06
N GLY A 7 9.25 2.73 15.24
CA GLY A 7 9.99 1.53 15.60
C GLY A 7 9.12 0.28 15.70
N LYS A 8 7.91 0.40 16.26
CA LYS A 8 6.93 -0.70 16.27
C LYS A 8 6.49 -1.06 14.87
N PHE A 9 6.17 -0.06 14.06
CA PHE A 9 5.70 -0.28 12.68
C PHE A 9 6.77 -0.95 11.82
N LEU A 10 8.03 -0.55 11.95
CA LEU A 10 9.16 -1.21 11.29
C LEU A 10 9.32 -2.67 11.71
N LYS A 11 9.18 -2.95 13.02
CA LYS A 11 9.28 -4.31 13.54
C LYS A 11 8.13 -5.19 13.05
N GLU A 12 6.90 -4.70 13.12
CA GLU A 12 5.70 -5.37 12.60
C GLU A 12 5.82 -5.60 11.09
N SER A 13 6.39 -4.66 10.35
CA SER A 13 6.65 -4.79 8.91
C SER A 13 7.67 -5.90 8.63
N ILE A 14 8.79 -5.97 9.37
CA ILE A 14 9.80 -7.03 9.24
C ILE A 14 9.23 -8.40 9.60
N ASP A 15 8.47 -8.48 10.69
CA ASP A 15 7.87 -9.72 11.17
C ASP A 15 6.80 -10.21 10.16
N ASN A 16 6.00 -9.31 9.58
CA ASN A 16 5.06 -9.62 8.50
C ASN A 16 5.77 -10.03 7.20
N ILE A 17 6.89 -9.42 6.83
CA ILE A 17 7.71 -9.83 5.67
C ILE A 17 8.15 -11.30 5.79
N SER A 18 8.37 -11.80 7.01
CA SER A 18 8.77 -13.20 7.22
C SER A 18 7.62 -14.20 7.08
N ALA A 19 6.38 -13.78 7.38
CA ALA A 19 5.20 -14.64 7.38
C ALA A 19 4.52 -14.75 5.99
N TYR A 20 4.73 -13.78 5.09
CA TYR A 20 4.09 -13.70 3.77
C TYR A 20 5.07 -13.91 2.60
N ARG A 21 6.03 -14.83 2.71
CA ARG A 21 6.60 -15.41 1.48
C ARG A 21 5.44 -16.13 0.77
N TYR A 22 5.17 -15.78 -0.48
CA TYR A 22 4.10 -16.29 -1.36
C TYR A 22 2.81 -15.45 -1.41
N THR A 23 2.86 -14.32 -2.12
CA THR A 23 1.80 -13.86 -3.02
C THR A 23 2.42 -12.89 -4.03
N ASP A 24 2.23 -13.15 -5.31
CA ASP A 24 3.02 -12.65 -6.44
C ASP A 24 3.30 -11.14 -6.43
N ILE A 25 4.58 -10.82 -6.58
CA ILE A 25 5.18 -9.54 -6.22
C ILE A 25 5.61 -8.82 -7.48
N ALA A 26 4.90 -7.75 -7.85
CA ALA A 26 5.45 -6.82 -8.83
C ALA A 26 6.62 -6.06 -8.18
N VAL A 27 7.71 -5.91 -8.93
CA VAL A 27 8.89 -5.17 -8.50
C VAL A 27 8.87 -3.81 -9.17
N ILE A 28 8.78 -2.75 -8.38
CA ILE A 28 8.91 -1.39 -8.90
C ILE A 28 10.34 -0.91 -8.68
N PRO A 29 11.06 -0.51 -9.74
CA PRO A 29 12.33 0.17 -9.59
C PRO A 29 12.12 1.54 -8.94
N THR A 30 12.71 1.77 -7.77
CA THR A 30 12.69 3.07 -7.09
C THR A 30 14.10 3.62 -6.93
N LEU A 31 14.20 4.95 -6.92
CA LEU A 31 15.45 5.65 -6.63
C LEU A 31 15.50 5.98 -5.15
N ARG A 32 16.51 5.47 -4.45
CA ARG A 32 16.73 5.77 -3.03
C ARG A 32 18.11 6.40 -2.86
N GLY A 33 18.14 7.72 -2.65
CA GLY A 33 19.39 8.49 -2.65
C GLY A 33 20.05 8.46 -4.03
N GLU A 34 21.29 7.99 -4.11
CA GLU A 34 22.09 7.90 -5.35
C GLU A 34 21.99 6.53 -6.07
N GLY A 35 21.13 5.61 -5.61
CA GLY A 35 21.10 4.22 -6.08
C GLY A 35 19.73 3.69 -6.50
N TYR A 36 19.77 2.60 -7.27
CA TYR A 36 18.61 1.80 -7.64
C TYR A 36 18.21 0.86 -6.50
N GLN A 37 16.92 0.79 -6.21
CA GLN A 37 16.34 -0.20 -5.30
C GLN A 37 15.12 -0.86 -5.95
N GLU A 38 14.98 -2.15 -5.71
CA GLU A 38 13.76 -2.90 -6.04
C GLU A 38 12.79 -2.82 -4.88
N THR A 39 11.60 -2.25 -5.10
CA THR A 39 10.54 -2.16 -4.09
C THR A 39 9.46 -3.19 -4.40
N LEU A 40 9.22 -4.07 -3.43
CA LEU A 40 8.21 -5.11 -3.52
C LEU A 40 6.83 -4.53 -3.20
N ILE A 41 5.85 -4.82 -4.05
CA ILE A 41 4.45 -4.50 -3.83
C ILE A 41 3.56 -5.73 -3.95
N ASN A 42 2.47 -5.75 -3.18
CA ASN A 42 1.45 -6.78 -3.29
C ASN A 42 0.40 -6.43 -4.38
N ASP A 43 -0.54 -7.35 -4.58
CA ASP A 43 -1.64 -7.25 -5.54
C ASP A 43 -2.55 -6.03 -5.29
N LEU A 44 -2.95 -5.78 -4.04
CA LEU A 44 -3.78 -4.62 -3.70
C LEU A 44 -3.02 -3.32 -3.97
N GLN A 45 -1.75 -3.25 -3.58
CA GLN A 45 -0.89 -2.10 -3.83
C GLN A 45 -0.75 -1.81 -5.32
N PHE A 46 -0.56 -2.85 -6.14
CA PHE A 46 -0.53 -2.71 -7.60
C PHE A 46 -1.86 -2.16 -8.15
N ASN A 47 -2.99 -2.69 -7.66
CA ASN A 47 -4.31 -2.22 -8.06
C ASN A 47 -4.56 -0.77 -7.66
N ILE A 48 -4.18 -0.38 -6.44
CA ILE A 48 -4.27 1.00 -5.96
C ILE A 48 -3.45 1.94 -6.85
N LEU A 49 -2.19 1.59 -7.16
CA LEU A 49 -1.34 2.40 -8.03
C LEU A 49 -1.94 2.55 -9.43
N SER A 50 -2.51 1.47 -9.99
CA SER A 50 -3.19 1.49 -11.29
C SER A 50 -4.45 2.35 -11.28
N LEU A 51 -5.19 2.40 -10.16
CA LEU A 51 -6.36 3.28 -10.02
C LEU A 51 -5.94 4.76 -9.94
N LEU A 52 -4.83 5.06 -9.25
CA LEU A 52 -4.30 6.41 -9.09
C LEU A 52 -3.79 7.05 -10.40
N GLU A 53 -3.52 6.27 -11.44
CA GLU A 53 -3.24 6.83 -12.79
C GLU A 53 -4.44 7.61 -13.37
N THR A 54 -5.65 7.44 -12.83
CA THR A 54 -6.82 8.20 -13.25
C THR A 54 -6.81 9.61 -12.63
N GLU A 55 -6.63 10.64 -13.46
CA GLU A 55 -6.72 12.04 -13.02
C GLU A 55 -8.07 12.36 -12.34
N GLY A 56 -8.03 13.15 -11.27
CA GLY A 56 -9.21 13.62 -10.55
C GLY A 56 -9.91 12.59 -9.66
N LEU A 57 -9.26 11.45 -9.39
CA LEU A 57 -9.79 10.44 -8.47
C LEU A 57 -9.79 10.95 -7.03
N THR A 58 -10.97 11.03 -6.42
CA THR A 58 -11.09 11.35 -4.99
C THR A 58 -10.77 10.12 -4.14
N TYR A 59 -10.33 10.34 -2.90
CA TYR A 59 -10.10 9.25 -1.95
C TYR A 59 -11.31 8.30 -1.81
N HIS A 60 -12.53 8.84 -1.70
CA HIS A 60 -13.74 8.01 -1.61
C HIS A 60 -14.00 7.18 -2.88
N ALA A 61 -13.68 7.73 -4.06
CA ALA A 61 -13.80 7.00 -5.32
C ALA A 61 -12.72 5.92 -5.46
N LEU A 62 -11.50 6.18 -5.00
CA LEU A 62 -10.44 5.19 -4.92
C LEU A 62 -10.84 4.03 -4.01
N LEU A 63 -11.31 4.34 -2.81
CA LEU A 63 -11.69 3.36 -1.80
C LEU A 63 -12.78 2.43 -2.30
N LYS A 64 -13.83 3.00 -2.91
CA LYS A 64 -14.90 2.23 -3.53
C LYS A 64 -14.41 1.31 -4.65
N ARG A 65 -13.56 1.81 -5.55
CA ARG A 65 -13.04 1.01 -6.67
C ARG A 65 -12.07 -0.08 -6.20
N ALA A 66 -11.25 0.21 -5.20
CA ALA A 66 -10.37 -0.77 -4.58
C ALA A 66 -11.19 -1.85 -3.87
N GLU A 67 -12.24 -1.49 -3.13
CA GLU A 67 -13.17 -2.42 -2.51
C GLU A 67 -13.89 -3.32 -3.55
N GLU A 68 -14.28 -2.76 -4.70
CA GLU A 68 -14.89 -3.50 -5.82
C GLU A 68 -13.97 -4.61 -6.38
N SER A 69 -12.64 -4.49 -6.21
CA SER A 69 -11.67 -5.50 -6.65
C SER A 69 -11.64 -6.76 -5.78
N PHE A 70 -12.16 -6.70 -4.56
CA PHE A 70 -12.26 -7.84 -3.66
C PHE A 70 -13.47 -8.73 -3.99
N SER A 71 -13.37 -10.00 -3.64
CA SER A 71 -14.55 -10.89 -3.69
C SER A 71 -15.60 -10.44 -2.68
N GLU A 72 -16.87 -10.72 -2.97
CA GLU A 72 -17.97 -10.40 -2.07
C GLU A 72 -17.80 -11.02 -0.68
N GLU A 73 -17.25 -12.22 -0.61
CA GLU A 73 -16.95 -12.90 0.65
C GLU A 73 -15.96 -12.12 1.52
N ILE A 74 -14.91 -11.54 0.92
CA ILE A 74 -13.91 -10.76 1.65
C ILE A 74 -14.51 -9.44 2.12
N ARG A 75 -15.27 -8.75 1.25
CA ARG A 75 -15.94 -7.48 1.60
C ARG A 75 -16.86 -7.59 2.81
N GLN A 76 -17.50 -8.74 3.00
CA GLN A 76 -18.43 -8.96 4.12
C GLN A 76 -17.75 -9.33 5.44
N LYS A 77 -16.49 -9.77 5.40
CA LYS A 77 -15.78 -10.34 6.56
C LYS A 77 -14.76 -9.40 7.20
N ALA A 78 -14.30 -8.40 6.47
CA ALA A 78 -13.20 -7.54 6.89
C ALA A 78 -13.54 -6.06 6.70
N ASP A 79 -12.93 -5.22 7.52
CA ASP A 79 -12.98 -3.77 7.35
C ASP A 79 -12.10 -3.38 6.14
N MET A 80 -12.75 -3.22 4.99
CA MET A 80 -12.05 -2.92 3.73
C MET A 80 -11.39 -1.56 3.75
N GLN A 81 -12.00 -0.59 4.42
CA GLN A 81 -11.41 0.73 4.55
C GLN A 81 -10.10 0.67 5.33
N LEU A 82 -10.10 0.03 6.50
CA LEU A 82 -8.87 -0.13 7.28
C LEU A 82 -7.78 -0.86 6.50
N TYR A 83 -8.14 -1.90 5.73
CA TYR A 83 -7.18 -2.65 4.94
C TYR A 83 -6.58 -1.82 3.80
N ILE A 84 -7.41 -1.08 3.07
CA ILE A 84 -6.98 -0.19 1.98
C ILE A 84 -6.13 0.97 2.54
N ASP A 85 -6.49 1.53 3.69
CA ASP A 85 -5.75 2.62 4.34
C ASP A 85 -4.36 2.16 4.76
N ASN A 86 -4.23 0.96 5.33
CA ASN A 86 -2.92 0.39 5.66
C ASN A 86 -2.05 0.23 4.41
N GLU A 87 -2.61 -0.20 3.28
CA GLU A 87 -1.83 -0.35 2.04
C GLU A 87 -1.44 0.98 1.41
N LEU A 88 -2.31 2.00 1.50
CA LEU A 88 -1.97 3.38 1.12
C LEU A 88 -0.84 3.94 1.98
N GLU A 89 -0.89 3.73 3.28
CA GLU A 89 0.16 4.15 4.21
C GLU A 89 1.50 3.46 3.88
N GLN A 90 1.46 2.16 3.58
CA GLN A 90 2.65 1.41 3.14
C GLN A 90 3.21 1.93 1.81
N LEU A 91 2.35 2.23 0.83
CA LEU A 91 2.78 2.84 -0.44
C LEU A 91 3.42 4.22 -0.23
N PHE A 92 2.86 5.02 0.68
CA PHE A 92 3.40 6.32 1.05
C PHE A 92 4.78 6.18 1.71
N PHE A 93 4.93 5.27 2.68
CA PHE A 93 6.23 5.00 3.31
C PHE A 93 7.27 4.45 2.34
N LYS A 94 6.86 3.67 1.34
CA LYS A 94 7.72 3.20 0.25
C LYS A 94 8.09 4.32 -0.74
N GLY A 95 7.49 5.51 -0.63
CA GLY A 95 7.70 6.63 -1.54
C GLY A 95 7.13 6.41 -2.94
N LEU A 96 6.15 5.52 -3.07
CA LEU A 96 5.51 5.18 -4.34
C LEU A 96 4.30 6.08 -4.64
N ILE A 97 3.72 6.67 -3.61
CA ILE A 97 2.69 7.70 -3.72
C ILE A 97 3.08 8.88 -2.84
N TYR A 98 2.57 10.07 -3.18
CA TYR A 98 2.79 11.29 -2.43
C TYR A 98 1.52 12.12 -2.42
N THR A 99 1.36 12.95 -1.39
CA THR A 99 0.36 14.01 -1.37
C THR A 99 0.97 15.25 -1.99
N LEU A 100 0.18 15.99 -2.76
CA LEU A 100 0.54 17.36 -3.11
C LEU A 100 0.16 18.22 -1.91
N ASP A 101 1.12 18.93 -1.33
CA ASP A 101 0.80 19.98 -0.37
C ASP A 101 0.14 21.14 -1.15
N GLU A 102 -1.06 21.55 -0.73
CA GLU A 102 -1.74 22.77 -1.23
C GLU A 102 -1.10 24.05 -0.71
#